data_AF-A0A6A6HQR5-F1
#
_entry.id   AF-A0A6A6HQR5-F1
#
_cell.length_a   1.000
_cell.length_b   1.000
_cell.length_c   1.000
_cell.angle_alpha   90.00
_cell.angle_beta   90.00
_cell.angle_gamma   90.00
#
_symmetry.space_group_name_H-M   'P 1'
#
loop_
_entity.id
_entity.type
_entity.pdbx_description
1 polymer ?
#
loop_
_entity_poly.entity_id
_entity_poly.type
_entity_poly.pdbx_seq_one_letter_code
_entity_poly.pdbx_strand_id
1 'polypeptide(L)'
;LPSDQDLLGLVNQFFATVGIVLPYVDKSFLLHDGTQLGQRAIWQSSKPGRALLNIICAHAAFTLRSTNAEVFYRRTLLILDELTLRGSSLELVQALLLLCCFQQNTQRSIASWTYHAVAVKAALQLGLHSPAPYDEHGMQKRELLKRLWFGVIIQDRW
;
A
#
# COMPACT_ATOMS: atom_id res chain seq x y z
N LEU A 1 -2.68 -8.36 14.20
CA LEU A 1 -1.41 -7.93 13.58
C LEU A 1 -0.28 -8.79 14.17
N PRO A 2 0.88 -8.96 13.52
CA PRO A 2 2.00 -9.70 14.10
C PRO A 2 2.59 -8.94 15.29
N SER A 3 3.50 -9.56 16.04
CA SER A 3 4.22 -8.88 17.13
C SER A 3 5.02 -7.69 16.59
N ASP A 4 5.38 -6.74 17.46
CA ASP A 4 6.06 -5.52 17.03
C ASP A 4 7.42 -5.77 16.38
N GLN A 5 8.17 -6.75 16.89
CA GLN A 5 9.46 -7.17 16.35
C GLN A 5 9.30 -7.88 15.01
N ASP A 6 8.34 -8.80 14.90
CA ASP A 6 8.04 -9.51 13.65
C ASP A 6 7.60 -8.53 12.54
N LEU A 7 6.80 -7.53 12.92
CA LEU A 7 6.31 -6.51 12.00
C LEU A 7 7.46 -5.67 11.43
N LEU A 8 8.40 -5.24 12.27
CA LEU A 8 9.58 -4.49 11.82
C LEU A 8 10.46 -5.33 10.88
N GLY A 9 10.65 -6.61 11.19
CA GLY A 9 11.36 -7.56 10.33
C GLY A 9 10.71 -7.67 8.94
N LEU A 10 9.39 -7.86 8.90
CA LEU A 10 8.63 -7.95 7.64
C LEU A 10 8.67 -6.64 6.83
N VAL A 11 8.52 -5.48 7.50
CA VAL A 11 8.62 -4.18 6.83
C VAL A 11 10.01 -3.98 6.22
N ASN A 12 11.07 -4.31 6.96
CA ASN A 12 12.43 -4.24 6.43
C ASN A 12 12.64 -5.18 5.24
N GLN A 13 12.13 -6.41 5.33
CA GLN A 13 12.18 -7.37 4.23
C GLN A 13 11.46 -6.87 2.98
N PHE A 14 10.27 -6.27 3.13
CA PHE A 14 9.53 -5.66 2.03
C PHE A 14 10.40 -4.62 1.31
N PHE A 15 11.00 -3.70 2.05
CA PHE A 15 11.83 -2.64 1.45
C PHE A 15 13.15 -3.13 0.86
N ALA A 16 13.66 -4.28 1.31
CA ALA A 16 14.84 -4.93 0.73
C ALA A 16 14.51 -5.70 -0.57
N THR A 17 13.23 -5.90 -0.90
CA THR A 17 12.80 -6.74 -2.02
C THR A 17 11.74 -6.04 -2.88
N VAL A 18 10.46 -6.20 -2.53
CA VAL A 18 9.31 -5.73 -3.30
C VAL A 18 9.26 -4.21 -3.38
N GLY A 19 9.59 -3.50 -2.29
CA GLY A 19 9.57 -2.04 -2.24
C GLY A 19 10.56 -1.35 -3.18
N ILE A 20 11.57 -2.07 -3.67
CA ILE A 20 12.49 -1.58 -4.71
C ILE A 20 11.77 -1.48 -6.06
N VAL A 21 10.95 -2.48 -6.39
CA VAL A 21 10.24 -2.59 -7.66
C VAL A 21 8.89 -1.87 -7.63
N LEU A 22 8.24 -1.84 -6.47
CA LEU A 22 6.95 -1.19 -6.23
C LEU A 22 7.13 0.00 -5.27
N PRO A 23 7.71 1.13 -5.72
CA PRO A 23 8.06 2.28 -4.87
C PRO A 23 6.82 3.15 -4.54
N TYR A 24 5.72 2.50 -4.16
CA TYR A 24 4.46 3.14 -3.79
C TYR A 24 4.44 3.58 -2.33
N VAL A 25 5.40 3.13 -1.51
CA VAL A 25 5.46 3.43 -0.08
C VAL A 25 6.87 3.93 0.24
N ASP A 26 6.97 4.91 1.12
CA ASP A 26 8.25 5.42 1.61
C ASP A 26 8.59 4.80 2.96
N LYS A 27 9.83 4.29 3.09
CA LYS A 27 10.33 3.62 4.29
C LYS A 27 10.45 4.58 5.48
N SER A 28 10.80 5.84 5.24
CA SER A 28 10.95 6.86 6.28
C SER A 28 9.63 7.13 6.99
N PHE A 29 8.52 7.15 6.25
CA PHE A 29 7.16 7.28 6.81
C PHE A 29 6.73 6.05 7.63
N LEU A 30 7.39 4.90 7.46
CA LEU A 30 7.11 3.68 8.21
C LEU A 30 8.02 3.50 9.44
N LEU A 31 9.18 4.17 9.48
CA LEU A 31 10.22 3.90 10.47
C LEU A 31 10.77 5.14 11.19
N HIS A 32 10.22 6.36 10.99
CA HIS A 32 10.88 7.57 11.52
C HIS A 32 11.09 7.52 13.05
N ASP A 33 12.32 7.86 13.41
CA ASP A 33 13.01 7.74 14.68
C ASP A 33 12.28 8.27 15.92
N GLY A 34 12.46 7.55 17.03
CA GLY A 34 12.62 8.14 18.37
C GLY A 34 11.39 8.18 19.28
N THR A 35 10.16 8.12 18.76
CA THR A 35 8.95 8.06 19.61
C THR A 35 8.01 6.98 19.09
N GLN A 36 8.13 5.78 19.66
CA GLN A 36 7.52 4.52 19.20
C GLN A 36 5.98 4.50 19.08
N LEU A 37 5.28 5.59 19.40
CA LEU A 37 3.82 5.66 19.50
C LEU A 37 3.15 6.58 18.47
N GLY A 38 3.85 7.57 17.89
CA GLY A 38 3.19 8.64 17.14
C GLY A 38 2.72 8.26 15.72
N GLN A 39 3.61 7.69 14.91
CA GLN A 39 3.33 7.50 13.47
C GLN A 39 2.76 6.12 13.14
N ARG A 40 3.12 5.08 13.90
CA ARG A 40 2.49 3.76 13.82
C ARG A 40 0.99 3.83 14.15
N ALA A 41 0.63 4.69 15.11
CA ALA A 41 -0.76 4.99 15.42
C ALA A 41 -1.52 5.57 14.24
N ILE A 42 -0.89 6.38 13.36
CA ILE A 42 -1.55 6.97 12.19
C ILE A 42 -2.02 5.88 11.23
N TRP A 43 -1.19 4.88 10.93
CA TRP A 43 -1.53 3.81 10.00
C TRP A 43 -2.44 2.76 10.65
N GLN A 44 -2.31 2.57 11.96
CA GLN A 44 -3.20 1.68 12.72
C GLN A 44 -4.57 2.32 12.97
N SER A 45 -4.69 3.65 12.96
CA SER A 45 -5.93 4.36 13.25
C SER A 45 -6.99 4.18 12.15
N SER A 46 -6.58 4.11 10.88
CA SER A 46 -7.50 4.02 9.74
C SER A 46 -7.58 2.60 9.16
N LYS A 47 -8.73 2.24 8.57
CA LYS A 47 -8.87 0.97 7.84
C LYS A 47 -7.87 0.89 6.66
N PRO A 48 -7.73 1.92 5.78
CA PRO A 48 -6.76 1.89 4.69
C PRO A 48 -5.31 1.69 5.15
N GLY A 49 -4.88 2.37 6.22
CA GLY A 49 -3.53 2.22 6.76
C GLY A 49 -3.27 0.80 7.28
N ARG A 50 -4.25 0.19 7.96
CA ARG A 50 -4.14 -1.22 8.41
C ARG A 50 -4.13 -2.19 7.24
N ALA A 51 -4.92 -1.95 6.19
CA ALA A 51 -4.90 -2.75 4.97
C ALA A 51 -3.53 -2.68 4.30
N LEU A 52 -2.98 -1.47 4.15
CA LEU A 52 -1.65 -1.23 3.60
C LEU A 52 -0.56 -1.98 4.37
N LEU A 53 -0.59 -1.93 5.69
CA LEU A 53 0.37 -2.65 6.52
C LEU A 53 0.27 -4.17 6.34
N ASN A 54 -0.95 -4.72 6.25
CA ASN A 54 -1.14 -6.15 6.03
C ASN A 54 -0.65 -6.56 4.63
N ILE A 55 -0.92 -5.79 3.58
CA ILE A 55 -0.46 -6.19 2.23
C ILE A 55 1.06 -6.06 2.08
N ILE A 56 1.71 -5.11 2.76
CA ILE A 56 3.18 -5.05 2.89
C ILE A 56 3.70 -6.33 3.56
N CYS A 57 3.08 -6.76 4.67
CA CYS A 57 3.45 -8.01 5.35
C CYS A 57 3.22 -9.23 4.47
N ALA A 58 2.15 -9.25 3.67
CA ALA A 58 1.86 -10.34 2.75
C ALA A 58 2.95 -10.49 1.69
N HIS A 59 3.36 -9.39 1.06
CA HIS A 59 4.48 -9.34 0.12
C HIS A 59 5.79 -9.83 0.76
N ALA A 60 6.15 -9.27 1.92
CA ALA A 60 7.36 -9.70 2.63
C ALA A 60 7.33 -11.20 2.95
N ALA A 61 6.24 -11.69 3.55
CA ALA A 61 6.07 -13.11 3.87
C ALA A 61 6.12 -14.00 2.61
N PHE A 62 5.58 -13.52 1.48
CA PHE A 62 5.63 -14.25 0.21
C PHE A 62 7.07 -14.38 -0.32
N THR A 63 7.89 -13.31 -0.24
CA THR A 63 9.31 -13.39 -0.62
C THR A 63 10.09 -14.38 0.26
N LEU A 64 9.70 -14.52 1.52
CA LEU A 64 10.26 -15.48 2.47
C LEU A 64 9.66 -16.89 2.34
N ARG A 65 8.76 -17.13 1.36
CA ARG A 65 8.01 -18.39 1.18
C ARG A 65 7.25 -18.84 2.44
N SER A 66 6.83 -17.88 3.26
CA SER A 66 6.07 -18.13 4.48
C SER A 66 4.58 -18.34 4.16
N THR A 67 3.97 -19.33 4.81
CA THR A 67 2.52 -19.58 4.75
C THR A 67 1.68 -18.42 5.31
N ASN A 68 2.30 -17.53 6.09
CA ASN A 68 1.65 -16.34 6.64
C ASN A 68 1.28 -15.30 5.57
N ALA A 69 1.84 -15.39 4.36
CA ALA A 69 1.51 -14.48 3.25
C ALA A 69 0.00 -14.45 2.96
N GLU A 70 -0.63 -15.63 2.89
CA GLU A 70 -2.07 -15.75 2.64
C GLU A 70 -2.90 -15.17 3.81
N VAL A 71 -2.44 -15.31 5.05
CA VAL A 71 -3.13 -14.78 6.23
C VAL A 71 -3.19 -13.24 6.18
N PHE A 72 -2.06 -12.60 5.86
CA PHE A 72 -2.01 -11.14 5.72
C PHE A 72 -2.80 -10.65 4.50
N TYR A 73 -2.73 -11.37 3.38
CA TYR A 73 -3.55 -11.08 2.20
C TYR A 73 -5.06 -11.12 2.53
N ARG A 74 -5.55 -12.20 3.16
CA ARG A 74 -6.97 -12.31 3.54
C ARG A 74 -7.41 -11.23 4.52
N ARG A 75 -6.55 -10.87 5.48
CA ARG A 75 -6.81 -9.74 6.38
C ARG A 75 -6.94 -8.41 5.64
N THR A 76 -6.10 -8.20 4.61
CA THR A 76 -6.20 -7.01 3.74
C THR A 76 -7.59 -6.94 3.10
N LEU A 77 -8.06 -8.04 2.51
CA LEU A 77 -9.40 -8.11 1.91
C LEU A 77 -10.52 -7.83 2.91
N LEU A 78 -10.43 -8.40 4.12
CA LEU A 78 -11.43 -8.17 5.18
C LEU A 78 -11.49 -6.72 5.65
N ILE A 79 -10.34 -6.02 5.67
CA ILE A 79 -10.28 -4.61 6.07
C ILE A 79 -10.80 -3.70 4.96
N LEU A 80 -10.54 -4.04 3.69
CA LEU A 80 -11.04 -3.35 2.50
C LEU A 80 -12.51 -3.69 2.23
N ASP A 81 -13.36 -3.49 3.23
CA ASP A 81 -14.81 -3.62 3.08
C ASP A 81 -15.41 -2.54 2.16
N GLU A 82 -16.68 -2.69 1.81
CA GLU A 82 -17.38 -1.81 0.87
C GLU A 82 -17.30 -0.33 1.28
N LEU A 83 -17.44 -0.03 2.58
CA LEU A 83 -17.35 1.34 3.09
C LEU A 83 -15.95 1.92 2.92
N THR A 84 -14.92 1.11 3.18
CA THR A 84 -13.51 1.52 3.01
C THR A 84 -13.19 1.79 1.55
N LEU A 85 -13.67 0.92 0.63
CA LEU A 85 -13.45 1.06 -0.81
C LEU A 85 -14.15 2.27 -1.44
N ARG A 86 -15.18 2.83 -0.78
CA ARG A 86 -15.84 4.07 -1.25
C ARG A 86 -15.01 5.33 -1.00
N GLY A 87 -14.07 5.28 -0.05
CA GLY A 87 -13.22 6.40 0.33
C GLY A 87 -12.11 6.74 -0.67
N SER A 88 -11.31 7.74 -0.32
CA SER A 88 -10.17 8.21 -1.11
C SER A 88 -9.08 8.73 -0.17
N SER A 89 -8.03 7.92 0.05
CA SER A 89 -6.83 8.32 0.80
C SER A 89 -5.58 7.78 0.13
N LEU A 90 -4.41 8.34 0.44
CA LEU A 90 -3.15 7.87 -0.13
C LEU A 90 -2.87 6.41 0.27
N GLU A 91 -3.15 6.06 1.52
CA GLU A 91 -2.99 4.70 2.04
C GLU A 91 -3.91 3.72 1.32
N LEU A 92 -5.11 4.16 0.93
CA LEU A 92 -6.03 3.33 0.15
C LEU A 92 -5.47 3.06 -1.24
N VAL A 93 -4.99 4.09 -1.95
CA VAL A 93 -4.36 3.93 -3.27
C VAL A 93 -3.15 3.01 -3.17
N GLN A 94 -2.27 3.25 -2.20
CA GLN A 94 -1.09 2.42 -1.92
C GLN A 94 -1.46 0.96 -1.64
N ALA A 95 -2.46 0.72 -0.78
CA ALA A 95 -2.90 -0.63 -0.43
C ALA A 95 -3.45 -1.37 -1.65
N LEU A 96 -4.27 -0.69 -2.46
CA LEU A 96 -4.89 -1.28 -3.65
C LEU A 96 -3.86 -1.60 -4.73
N LEU A 97 -2.89 -0.71 -5.00
CA LEU A 97 -1.82 -0.97 -5.96
C LEU A 97 -0.98 -2.19 -5.55
N LEU A 98 -0.60 -2.28 -4.28
CA LEU A 98 0.15 -3.42 -3.76
C LEU A 98 -0.70 -4.71 -3.76
N LEU A 99 -2.00 -4.61 -3.49
CA LEU A 99 -2.93 -5.74 -3.54
C LEU A 99 -3.05 -6.29 -4.96
N CYS A 100 -3.19 -5.40 -5.96
CA CYS A 100 -3.26 -5.79 -7.37
C CYS A 100 -1.98 -6.54 -7.78
N CYS A 101 -0.80 -6.01 -7.46
CA CYS A 101 0.47 -6.69 -7.72
C CYS A 101 0.55 -8.06 -7.03
N PHE A 102 0.08 -8.18 -5.78
CA PHE A 102 0.08 -9.46 -5.06
C PHE A 102 -0.80 -10.49 -5.77
N GLN A 103 -1.99 -10.10 -6.20
CA GLN A 103 -2.94 -10.96 -6.89
C GLN A 103 -2.44 -11.38 -8.28
N GLN A 104 -1.83 -10.46 -9.03
CA GLN A 104 -1.19 -10.76 -10.32
C GLN A 104 -0.08 -11.82 -10.15
N ASN A 105 0.80 -11.64 -9.16
CA ASN A 105 1.91 -12.57 -8.88
C ASN A 105 1.47 -13.93 -8.32
N THR A 106 0.26 -14.04 -7.77
CA THR A 106 -0.27 -15.28 -7.18
C THR A 106 -1.35 -15.95 -8.06
N GLN A 107 -1.43 -15.57 -9.34
CA GLN A 107 -2.41 -16.06 -10.32
C GLN A 107 -3.89 -15.88 -9.92
N ARG A 108 -4.20 -14.75 -9.28
CA ARG A 108 -5.56 -14.34 -8.90
C ARG A 108 -6.04 -13.13 -9.72
N SER A 109 -5.76 -13.13 -11.02
CA SER A 109 -5.85 -11.97 -11.92
C SER A 109 -7.25 -11.38 -12.09
N ILE A 110 -8.33 -12.17 -12.04
CA ILE A 110 -9.69 -11.63 -12.23
C ILE A 110 -10.06 -10.67 -11.09
N ALA A 111 -9.64 -10.97 -9.85
CA ALA A 111 -9.93 -10.11 -8.69
C ALA A 111 -9.11 -8.80 -8.71
N SER A 112 -7.95 -8.75 -9.36
CA SER A 112 -7.10 -7.55 -9.38
C SER A 112 -7.72 -6.42 -10.18
N TRP A 113 -8.47 -6.72 -11.24
CA TRP A 113 -9.14 -5.68 -12.05
C TRP A 113 -10.15 -4.86 -11.24
N THR A 114 -10.91 -5.50 -10.35
CA THR A 114 -11.87 -4.78 -9.49
C THR A 114 -11.17 -3.80 -8.55
N TYR A 115 -10.12 -4.25 -7.86
CA TYR A 115 -9.37 -3.38 -6.94
C TYR A 115 -8.59 -2.29 -7.69
N HIS A 116 -8.14 -2.57 -8.91
CA HIS A 116 -7.50 -1.59 -9.76
C HIS A 116 -8.44 -0.45 -10.14
N ALA A 117 -9.67 -0.76 -10.58
CA ALA A 117 -10.67 0.28 -10.88
C ALA A 117 -10.97 1.18 -9.66
N VAL A 118 -10.97 0.61 -8.45
CA VAL A 118 -11.11 1.39 -7.21
C VAL A 118 -9.88 2.27 -6.97
N ALA A 119 -8.67 1.78 -7.25
CA ALA A 119 -7.44 2.56 -7.13
C ALA A 119 -7.45 3.76 -8.08
N VAL A 120 -7.89 3.57 -9.33
CA VAL A 120 -8.09 4.65 -10.31
C VAL A 120 -9.07 5.69 -9.79
N LYS A 121 -10.26 5.27 -9.33
CA LYS A 121 -11.25 6.17 -8.75
C LYS A 121 -10.69 6.98 -7.58
N ALA A 122 -10.05 6.32 -6.62
CA ALA A 122 -9.49 6.99 -5.45
C ALA A 122 -8.38 7.99 -5.82
N ALA A 123 -7.51 7.65 -6.77
CA ALA A 123 -6.46 8.54 -7.28
C ALA A 123 -7.02 9.76 -8.00
N LEU A 124 -8.11 9.60 -8.78
CA LEU A 124 -8.80 10.72 -9.43
C LEU A 124 -9.45 11.64 -8.39
N GLN A 125 -10.14 11.10 -7.38
CA GLN A 125 -10.76 11.88 -6.30
C GLN A 125 -9.74 12.69 -5.49
N LEU A 126 -8.51 12.17 -5.34
CA LEU A 126 -7.39 12.86 -4.68
C LEU A 126 -6.69 13.89 -5.59
N GLY A 127 -7.07 14.00 -6.87
CA GLY A 127 -6.42 14.91 -7.80
C GLY A 127 -5.01 14.51 -8.23
N LEU A 128 -4.61 13.23 -8.07
CA LEU A 128 -3.23 12.78 -8.38
C LEU A 128 -2.85 12.94 -9.86
N HIS A 129 -3.87 13.05 -10.72
CA HIS A 129 -3.73 13.29 -12.16
C HIS A 129 -3.39 14.74 -12.52
N SER A 130 -3.61 15.69 -11.61
CA SER A 130 -3.39 17.11 -11.84
C SER A 130 -1.98 17.53 -11.40
N PRO A 131 -1.33 18.48 -12.09
CA PRO A 131 -0.05 19.05 -11.67
C PRO A 131 -0.14 20.01 -10.46
N ALA A 132 -1.35 20.41 -10.05
CA ALA A 132 -1.57 21.37 -8.96
C ALA A 132 -1.13 20.94 -7.54
N PRO A 133 -1.18 19.67 -7.10
CA PRO A 133 -0.82 19.26 -5.73
C PRO A 133 0.66 19.37 -5.40
N TYR A 134 1.47 19.72 -6.38
CA TYR A 134 2.92 19.64 -6.28
C TYR A 134 3.51 20.82 -5.50
N ASP A 135 2.98 22.04 -5.64
CA ASP A 135 3.59 23.27 -5.09
C ASP A 135 3.30 23.53 -3.60
N GLU A 136 2.32 22.86 -2.99
CA GLU A 136 2.00 23.01 -1.56
C GLU A 136 2.72 22.00 -0.66
N HIS A 137 3.40 21.02 -1.25
CA HIS A 137 4.00 19.90 -0.52
C HIS A 137 5.51 19.83 -0.75
N GLY A 138 6.26 19.46 0.30
CA GLY A 138 7.70 19.22 0.19
C GLY A 138 8.05 18.21 -0.90
N MET A 139 9.26 18.34 -1.49
CA MET A 139 9.69 17.57 -2.67
C MET A 139 9.44 16.06 -2.56
N GLN A 140 9.62 15.46 -1.38
CA GLN A 140 9.42 14.02 -1.16
C GLN A 140 7.97 13.58 -1.38
N LYS A 141 6.99 14.33 -0.85
CA LYS A 141 5.57 14.01 -1.01
C LYS A 141 5.15 14.20 -2.48
N ARG A 142 5.66 15.22 -3.16
CA ARG A 142 5.46 15.44 -4.61
C ARG A 142 5.84 14.20 -5.42
N GLU A 143 7.03 13.65 -5.17
CA GLU A 143 7.52 12.47 -5.88
C GLU A 143 6.71 11.20 -5.57
N LEU A 144 6.26 11.02 -4.32
CA LEU A 144 5.35 9.93 -3.97
C LEU A 144 4.03 10.01 -4.75
N LEU A 145 3.40 11.19 -4.82
CA LEU A 145 2.14 11.37 -5.54
C LEU A 145 2.29 11.06 -7.04
N LYS A 146 3.40 11.50 -7.65
CA LYS A 146 3.73 11.14 -9.04
C LYS A 146 3.86 9.63 -9.21
N ARG A 147 4.63 8.96 -8.35
CA ARG A 147 4.82 7.49 -8.42
C ARG A 147 3.50 6.74 -8.29
N LEU A 148 2.61 7.17 -7.41
CA LEU A 148 1.29 6.55 -7.24
C LEU A 148 0.44 6.74 -8.50
N TRP A 149 0.41 7.94 -9.07
CA TRP A 149 -0.31 8.18 -10.32
C TRP A 149 0.22 7.33 -11.47
N PHE A 150 1.55 7.29 -11.66
CA PHE A 150 2.15 6.42 -12.66
C PHE A 150 1.88 4.94 -12.40
N GLY A 151 1.92 4.49 -11.14
CA GLY A 151 1.58 3.12 -10.76
C GLY A 151 0.16 2.72 -11.14
N VAL A 152 -0.81 3.63 -10.92
CA VAL A 152 -2.20 3.47 -11.37
C VAL A 152 -2.26 3.34 -12.90
N ILE A 153 -1.62 4.23 -13.65
CA ILE A 153 -1.68 4.19 -15.13
C ILE A 153 -0.97 2.96 -15.71
N ILE A 154 0.15 2.52 -15.12
CA ILE A 154 0.91 1.38 -15.63
C ILE A 154 0.16 0.07 -15.37
N GLN A 155 -0.45 -0.11 -14.19
CA GLN A 155 -1.20 -1.34 -13.89
C GLN A 155 -2.44 -1.52 -14.77
N ASP A 156 -3.01 -0.46 -15.34
CA ASP A 156 -4.16 -0.53 -16.27
C ASP A 156 -3.79 -1.20 -17.62
N ARG A 157 -2.49 -1.22 -17.96
CA ARG A 157 -1.99 -1.67 -19.27
C ARG A 157 -1.63 -3.16 -19.34
N TRP A 158 -1.67 -3.90 -18.23
CA TRP A 158 -1.24 -5.30 -18.13
C TRP A 158 -2.30 -6.17 -17.45
#